data_AF-A0A2D8XNH5-F1
#
_entry.id   AF-A0A2D8XNH5-F1
#
_cell.length_a   1.000
_cell.length_b   1.000
_cell.length_c   1.000
_cell.angle_alpha   90.00
_cell.angle_beta   90.00
_cell.angle_gamma   90.00
#
_symmetry.space_group_name_H-M   'P 1'
#
loop_
_entity.id
_entity.type
_entity.pdbx_description
1 polymer ?
#
loop_
_entity_poly.entity_id
_entity_poly.type
_entity_poly.pdbx_seq_one_letter_code
_entity_poly.pdbx_strand_id
1 'polypeptide(L)'
;MYFCKRGKRLSVNLDYCCDACFQEQKTNRINNKFNNEYNNAKIIIEEPYVYELNDDYKTLKLIPPQTFKEIKKQYRKLALKYHPDKQTGNHDKFIKITDSYNRLIASF
;
A
#
# COMPACT_ATOMS: atom_id res chain seq x y z
N MET A 1 -47.63 4.54 15.10
CA MET A 1 -46.73 5.44 15.85
C MET A 1 -45.32 5.19 15.34
N TYR A 2 -44.59 6.24 14.98
CA TYR A 2 -43.22 6.09 14.47
C TYR A 2 -42.24 6.12 15.63
N PHE A 3 -41.10 5.43 15.49
CA PHE A 3 -40.07 5.39 16.51
C PHE A 3 -38.70 5.59 15.85
N CYS A 4 -37.80 6.33 16.48
CA CYS A 4 -36.42 6.42 15.98
C CYS A 4 -35.65 5.12 16.30
N LYS A 5 -34.43 4.99 15.76
CA LYS A 5 -33.53 3.83 16.02
C LYS A 5 -33.15 3.59 17.49
N ARG A 6 -33.51 4.50 18.40
CA ARG A 6 -33.34 4.39 19.86
C ARG A 6 -34.65 4.20 20.63
N GLY A 7 -35.74 3.90 19.94
CA GLY A 7 -37.04 3.62 20.56
C GLY A 7 -37.80 4.86 21.05
N LYS A 8 -37.37 6.08 20.72
CA LYS A 8 -38.14 7.30 21.04
C LYS A 8 -39.31 7.47 20.07
N ARG A 9 -40.50 7.73 20.61
CA ARG A 9 -41.73 7.97 19.84
C ARG A 9 -41.64 9.26 19.04
N LEU A 10 -42.10 9.21 17.80
CA LEU A 10 -42.06 10.27 16.82
C LEU A 10 -43.47 10.61 16.30
N SER A 11 -43.69 11.89 16.04
CA SER A 11 -44.93 12.41 15.44
C SER A 11 -44.98 12.22 13.93
N VAL A 12 -43.83 12.04 13.27
CA VAL A 12 -43.67 11.92 11.81
C VAL A 12 -42.74 10.77 11.45
N ASN A 13 -42.85 10.27 10.22
CA ASN A 13 -42.04 9.16 9.70
C ASN A 13 -40.62 9.60 9.33
N LEU A 14 -39.79 9.90 10.34
CA LEU A 14 -38.36 10.19 10.21
C LEU A 14 -37.57 9.17 11.03
N ASP A 15 -36.48 8.59 10.53
CA ASP A 15 -35.66 7.61 11.27
C ASP A 15 -34.83 8.22 12.43
N TYR A 16 -35.06 9.49 12.77
CA TYR A 16 -34.20 10.32 13.61
C TYR A 16 -35.04 11.25 14.47
N CYS A 17 -34.85 11.21 15.79
CA CYS A 17 -35.64 12.03 16.73
C CYS A 17 -34.98 13.34 17.17
N CYS A 18 -33.71 13.58 16.84
CA CYS A 18 -32.96 14.78 17.22
C CYS A 18 -31.65 14.89 16.44
N ASP A 19 -31.03 16.08 16.48
CA ASP A 19 -29.72 16.35 15.87
C ASP A 19 -28.64 15.37 16.35
N ALA A 20 -28.66 14.97 17.62
CA ALA A 20 -27.75 13.96 18.14
C ALA A 20 -27.92 12.61 17.43
N CYS A 21 -29.17 12.14 17.25
CA CYS A 21 -29.43 10.92 16.48
C CYS A 21 -29.05 11.05 15.01
N PHE A 22 -29.17 12.25 14.42
CA PHE A 22 -28.76 12.50 13.04
C PHE A 22 -27.24 12.44 12.87
N GLN A 23 -26.48 13.11 13.75
CA GLN A 23 -25.02 13.09 13.71
C GLN A 23 -24.47 11.69 13.95
N GLU A 24 -25.10 10.88 14.80
CA GLU A 24 -24.63 9.51 15.04
C GLU A 24 -24.88 8.58 13.86
N GLN A 25 -25.98 8.69 13.11
CA GLN A 25 -26.07 7.92 11.86
C GLN A 25 -25.16 8.50 10.77
N LYS A 26 -24.81 9.80 10.81
CA LYS A 26 -23.82 10.40 9.91
C LYS A 26 -22.41 9.89 10.20
N THR A 27 -21.97 9.83 11.46
CA THR A 27 -20.68 9.25 11.86
C THR A 27 -20.63 7.75 11.62
N ASN A 28 -21.72 7.01 11.90
CA ASN A 28 -21.79 5.58 11.57
C ASN A 28 -21.76 5.32 10.06
N ARG A 29 -22.36 6.19 9.23
CA ARG A 29 -22.25 6.12 7.76
C ARG A 29 -20.84 6.45 7.28
N ILE A 30 -20.19 7.46 7.86
CA ILE A 30 -18.81 7.83 7.54
C ILE A 30 -17.84 6.71 7.96
N ASN A 31 -17.97 6.17 9.16
CA ASN A 31 -17.19 5.03 9.65
C ASN A 31 -17.41 3.79 8.78
N ASN A 32 -18.64 3.51 8.35
CA ASN A 32 -18.90 2.45 7.38
C ASN A 32 -18.31 2.75 5.99
N LYS A 33 -18.24 4.02 5.56
CA LYS A 33 -17.59 4.40 4.30
C LYS A 33 -16.07 4.24 4.36
N PHE A 34 -15.42 4.72 5.42
CA PHE A 34 -13.98 4.52 5.66
C PHE A 34 -13.62 3.04 5.85
N ASN A 35 -14.42 2.29 6.61
CA ASN A 35 -14.24 0.85 6.76
C ASN A 35 -14.44 0.14 5.43
N ASN A 36 -15.42 0.51 4.61
CA ASN A 36 -15.61 -0.10 3.29
C ASN A 36 -14.50 0.29 2.30
N GLU A 37 -13.94 1.49 2.37
CA GLU A 37 -12.84 1.91 1.50
C GLU A 37 -11.52 1.21 1.89
N TYR A 38 -11.25 1.04 3.20
CA TYR A 38 -10.11 0.27 3.71
C TYR A 38 -10.30 -1.24 3.52
N ASN A 39 -11.52 -1.76 3.70
CA ASN A 39 -11.86 -3.15 3.42
C ASN A 39 -11.79 -3.42 1.91
N ASN A 40 -12.22 -2.51 1.03
CA ASN A 40 -12.03 -2.64 -0.41
C ASN A 40 -10.55 -2.56 -0.81
N ALA A 41 -9.76 -1.67 -0.19
CA ALA A 41 -8.32 -1.63 -0.37
C ALA A 41 -7.59 -2.86 0.20
N LYS A 42 -8.17 -3.55 1.19
CA LYS A 42 -7.65 -4.78 1.80
C LYS A 42 -8.08 -6.04 1.04
N ILE A 43 -9.28 -6.07 0.47
CA ILE A 43 -9.81 -7.17 -0.38
C ILE A 43 -9.03 -7.26 -1.70
N ILE A 44 -8.44 -6.16 -2.19
CA ILE A 44 -7.48 -6.19 -3.31
C ILE A 44 -6.12 -6.81 -2.89
N ILE A 45 -5.90 -7.06 -1.60
CA ILE A 45 -4.67 -7.65 -1.03
C ILE A 45 -4.98 -9.00 -0.31
N GLU A 46 -6.08 -9.67 -0.68
CA GLU A 46 -6.46 -10.99 -0.15
C GLU A 46 -6.08 -12.14 -1.11
N GLU A 47 -4.84 -12.14 -1.61
CA GLU A 47 -4.14 -13.40 -1.79
C GLU A 47 -2.86 -13.35 -0.96
N PRO A 48 -2.56 -14.36 -0.13
CA PRO A 48 -1.29 -14.47 0.56
C PRO A 48 -0.25 -14.90 -0.46
N TYR A 49 0.03 -14.05 -1.44
CA TYR A 49 1.24 -14.18 -2.22
C TYR A 49 2.38 -13.73 -1.32
N VAL A 50 2.89 -14.69 -0.54
CA VAL A 50 4.25 -14.60 -0.02
C VAL A 50 5.14 -14.73 -1.24
N TYR A 51 5.36 -13.62 -1.96
CA TYR A 51 6.38 -13.60 -2.99
C TYR A 51 7.68 -13.95 -2.27
N GLU A 52 8.28 -15.06 -2.65
CA GLU A 52 9.65 -15.36 -2.31
C GLU A 52 10.47 -14.26 -2.98
N LEU A 53 10.66 -13.17 -2.24
CA LEU A 53 11.30 -11.97 -2.74
C LEU A 53 12.73 -12.37 -3.06
N ASN A 54 12.96 -12.63 -4.34
CA ASN A 54 14.28 -12.88 -4.89
C ASN A 54 15.23 -11.85 -4.29
N ASP A 55 16.32 -12.32 -3.70
CA ASP A 55 17.25 -11.44 -2.98
C ASP A 55 17.76 -10.31 -3.88
N ASP A 56 17.77 -10.54 -5.20
CA ASP A 56 18.10 -9.56 -6.23
C ASP A 56 17.13 -8.38 -6.35
N TYR A 57 15.81 -8.59 -6.17
CA TYR A 57 14.85 -7.48 -6.16
C TYR A 57 14.96 -6.68 -4.86
N LYS A 58 15.24 -7.35 -3.73
CA LYS A 58 15.48 -6.70 -2.44
C LYS A 58 16.74 -5.84 -2.46
N THR A 59 17.84 -6.31 -3.04
CA THR A 59 19.10 -5.55 -3.14
C THR A 59 18.93 -4.27 -3.96
N LEU A 60 18.13 -4.32 -5.03
CA LEU A 60 17.76 -3.15 -5.84
C LEU A 60 16.65 -2.28 -5.23
N LYS A 61 16.04 -2.73 -4.12
CA LYS A 61 14.92 -2.07 -3.44
C LYS A 61 13.71 -1.89 -4.36
N LEU A 62 13.35 -2.96 -5.06
CA LEU A 62 12.23 -3.03 -5.98
C LEU A 62 11.22 -4.09 -5.52
N ILE A 63 9.96 -3.86 -5.82
CA ILE A 63 8.87 -4.81 -5.57
C ILE A 63 8.43 -5.36 -6.93
N PRO A 64 8.53 -6.68 -7.19
CA PRO A 64 8.03 -7.26 -8.43
C PRO A 64 6.49 -7.11 -8.52
N PRO A 65 5.90 -7.05 -9.73
CA PRO A 65 6.54 -7.05 -11.03
C PRO A 65 7.14 -5.67 -11.38
N GLN A 66 8.33 -5.64 -11.96
CA GLN A 66 8.95 -4.41 -12.49
C GLN A 66 9.35 -4.62 -13.94
N THR A 67 9.30 -3.53 -14.70
CA THR A 67 9.79 -3.54 -16.08
C THR A 67 11.31 -3.41 -16.12
N PHE A 68 11.94 -3.92 -17.19
CA PHE A 68 13.38 -3.73 -17.45
C PHE A 68 13.84 -2.28 -17.33
N LYS A 69 13.01 -1.33 -17.79
CA LYS A 69 13.31 0.09 -17.76
C LYS A 69 13.41 0.61 -16.33
N GLU A 70 12.55 0.14 -15.44
CA GLU A 70 12.57 0.49 -14.01
C GLU A 70 13.77 -0.13 -13.31
N ILE A 71 14.08 -1.39 -13.59
CA ILE A 71 15.26 -2.09 -13.05
C ILE A 71 16.54 -1.35 -13.44
N LYS A 72 16.70 -1.00 -14.72
CA LYS A 72 17.86 -0.23 -15.20
C LYS A 72 17.93 1.17 -14.59
N LYS A 73 16.79 1.86 -14.45
CA LYS A 73 16.73 3.19 -13.82
C LYS A 73 17.18 3.12 -12.36
N GLN A 74 16.75 2.10 -11.63
CA GLN A 74 17.09 1.92 -10.23
C GLN A 74 18.56 1.51 -10.04
N TYR A 75 19.07 0.58 -10.86
CA TYR A 75 20.49 0.23 -10.88
C TYR A 75 21.38 1.47 -11.04
N ARG A 76 21.09 2.33 -12.02
CA ARG A 76 21.86 3.58 -12.24
C ARG A 76 21.87 4.49 -11.02
N LYS A 77 20.74 4.63 -10.33
CA LYS A 77 20.65 5.44 -9.09
C LYS A 77 21.51 4.86 -7.97
N LEU A 78 21.48 3.54 -7.78
CA LEU A 78 22.24 2.87 -6.73
C LEU A 78 23.74 2.81 -7.04
N ALA A 79 24.10 2.56 -8.30
CA ALA A 79 25.48 2.60 -8.79
C ALA A 79 26.11 3.98 -8.53
N LEU A 80 25.40 5.06 -8.86
CA LEU A 80 25.86 6.43 -8.58
C LEU A 80 25.94 6.76 -7.08
N LYS A 81 25.24 6.02 -6.21
CA LYS A 81 25.28 6.23 -4.76
C LYS A 81 26.43 5.49 -4.10
N TYR A 82 26.70 4.26 -4.54
CA TYR A 82 27.70 3.37 -3.95
C TYR A 82 28.99 3.25 -4.75
N HIS A 83 29.17 4.04 -5.81
CA HIS A 83 30.39 4.08 -6.61
C HIS A 83 31.64 4.26 -5.73
N PRO A 84 32.73 3.49 -5.92
CA PRO A 84 33.92 3.55 -5.08
C PRO A 84 34.57 4.93 -5.05
N ASP A 85 34.52 5.69 -6.15
CA ASP A 85 35.07 7.06 -6.22
C ASP A 85 34.32 8.10 -5.38
N LYS A 86 33.14 7.77 -4.85
CA LYS A 86 32.37 8.70 -4.01
C LYS A 86 32.67 8.48 -2.54
N GLN A 87 32.57 9.56 -1.76
CA GLN A 87 32.74 9.51 -0.30
C GLN A 87 31.72 8.57 0.38
N THR A 88 30.53 8.39 -0.19
CA THR A 88 29.51 7.42 0.28
C THR A 88 29.63 6.04 -0.38
N GLY A 89 30.73 5.81 -1.09
CA GLY A 89 31.02 4.60 -1.84
C GLY A 89 31.12 3.39 -0.93
N ASN A 90 30.65 2.25 -1.42
CA ASN A 90 30.81 0.98 -0.73
C ASN A 90 30.96 -0.11 -1.79
N HIS A 91 32.19 -0.63 -1.89
CA HIS A 91 32.58 -1.61 -2.90
C HIS A 91 31.72 -2.88 -2.83
N ASP A 92 31.53 -3.44 -1.65
CA ASP A 92 30.75 -4.67 -1.45
C ASP A 92 29.30 -4.51 -1.90
N LYS A 93 28.68 -3.36 -1.58
CA LYS A 93 27.32 -3.05 -2.01
C LYS A 93 27.24 -2.87 -3.52
N PHE A 94 28.25 -2.24 -4.12
CA PHE A 94 28.31 -2.03 -5.56
C PHE A 94 28.38 -3.36 -6.33
N ILE A 95 29.22 -4.30 -5.86
CA ILE A 95 29.29 -5.66 -6.41
C ILE A 95 27.92 -6.33 -6.31
N LYS A 96 27.32 -6.37 -5.11
CA LYS A 96 26.01 -7.00 -4.89
C LYS A 96 24.91 -6.45 -5.79
N ILE A 97 24.86 -5.13 -5.97
CA ILE A 97 23.88 -4.45 -6.83
C ILE A 97 24.11 -4.82 -8.31
N THR A 98 25.36 -4.93 -8.74
CA THR A 98 25.72 -5.30 -10.11
C THR A 98 25.40 -6.76 -10.42
N ASP A 99 25.75 -7.67 -9.51
CA ASP A 99 25.42 -9.10 -9.64
C ASP A 99 23.90 -9.32 -9.70
N SER A 100 23.16 -8.63 -8.83
CA SER A 100 21.70 -8.70 -8.80
C SER A 100 21.09 -8.18 -10.10
N TYR A 101 21.60 -7.06 -10.62
CA TYR A 101 21.16 -6.52 -11.92
C TYR A 101 21.41 -7.50 -13.05
N ASN A 102 22.59 -8.12 -13.11
CA ASN A 102 22.95 -9.08 -14.15
C ASN A 102 22.04 -10.33 -14.10
N ARG A 103 21.76 -10.86 -12.91
CA ARG A 103 20.84 -12.00 -12.73
C ARG A 103 19.42 -11.67 -13.19
N LEU A 104 18.90 -10.49 -12.82
CA LEU A 104 17.59 -10.06 -13.27
C LEU A 104 17.54 -9.95 -14.79
N ILE A 105 18.51 -9.29 -15.43
CA ILE A 105 18.56 -9.15 -16.88
C ILE A 105 18.71 -10.50 -17.61
N ALA A 106 19.41 -11.47 -17.02
CA ALA A 106 19.56 -12.80 -17.61
C ALA A 106 18.28 -13.66 -17.49
N SER A 107 17.41 -13.36 -16.51
CA SER A 107 16.16 -14.12 -16.26
C SER A 107 14.99 -13.77 -17.18
N PHE A 108 15.24 -12.95 -18.19
CA PHE A 108 14.28 -12.12 -18.88
C PHE A 108 14.41 -12.30 -20.40
#